data_AF-M2UT19-F1
#
_entry.id   AF-M2UT19-F1
#
_cell.length_a   1.000
_cell.length_b   1.000
_cell.length_c   1.000
_cell.angle_alpha   90.00
_cell.angle_beta   90.00
_cell.angle_gamma   90.00
#
_symmetry.space_group_name_H-M   'P 1'
#
loop_
_entity.id
_entity.type
_entity.pdbx_description
1 polymer ?
#
loop_
_entity_poly.entity_id
_entity_poly.type
_entity_poly.pdbx_seq_one_letter_code
_entity_poly.pdbx_strand_id
1 'polypeptide(L)'
;MISLPIDEALPALRQALQQRDEAVLEAPPGAGKTTRVPLALLGEAWLAGQTIIMLEPRRLAARAAAERLASELGERVGETVGYRIRLDSKVGPRTRIEVVTEGILARRLQDDPALEGVGLVIFDEFHVLPFAPK
;
A
#
# COMPACT_ATOMS: atom_id res chain seq x y z
N MET A 1 14.13 -15.33 -7.46
CA MET A 1 13.00 -14.37 -7.60
C MET A 1 13.03 -13.82 -9.01
N ILE A 2 11.86 -13.58 -9.61
CA ILE A 2 11.75 -12.88 -10.89
C ILE A 2 11.96 -11.38 -10.61
N SER A 3 12.91 -10.76 -11.34
CA SER A 3 13.13 -9.32 -11.28
C SER A 3 11.94 -8.61 -11.94
N LEU A 4 11.41 -7.57 -11.28
CA LEU A 4 10.36 -6.72 -11.81
C LEU A 4 10.92 -5.33 -12.13
N PRO A 5 10.36 -4.59 -13.12
CA PRO A 5 10.85 -3.25 -13.45
C PRO A 5 10.87 -2.28 -12.27
N ILE A 6 9.98 -2.46 -11.29
CA ILE A 6 9.93 -1.60 -10.10
C ILE A 6 11.16 -1.73 -9.21
N ASP A 7 11.88 -2.86 -9.28
CA ASP A 7 13.01 -3.14 -8.38
C ASP A 7 14.14 -2.11 -8.57
N GLU A 8 14.30 -1.56 -9.77
CA GLU A 8 15.28 -0.51 -10.08
C GLU A 8 14.94 0.83 -9.41
N ALA A 9 13.66 1.11 -9.16
CA ALA A 9 13.20 2.36 -8.55
C ALA A 9 13.17 2.31 -7.01
N LEU A 10 13.17 1.12 -6.39
CA LEU A 10 13.06 0.96 -4.94
C LEU A 10 14.16 1.66 -4.15
N PRO A 11 15.46 1.62 -4.53
CA PRO A 11 16.50 2.31 -3.79
C PRO A 11 16.28 3.82 -3.72
N ALA A 12 15.92 4.44 -4.85
CA ALA A 12 15.63 5.88 -4.92
C ALA A 12 14.39 6.25 -4.10
N LEU A 13 13.34 5.43 -4.16
CA LEU A 13 12.12 5.62 -3.35
C LEU A 13 12.43 5.58 -1.85
N ARG A 14 13.21 4.59 -1.39
CA ARG A 14 13.60 4.45 0.02
C ARG A 14 14.40 5.65 0.49
N GLN A 15 15.36 6.11 -0.33
CA GLN A 15 16.15 7.30 -0.02
C GLN A 15 15.28 8.57 0.05
N ALA A 16 14.32 8.74 -0.86
CA ALA A 16 13.41 9.88 -0.85
C ALA A 16 12.57 9.91 0.43
N LEU A 17 11.96 8.79 0.82
CA LEU A 17 11.12 8.67 2.02
C LEU A 17 11.92 8.72 3.33
N GLN A 18 13.24 8.52 3.30
CA GLN A 18 14.10 8.78 4.47
C GLN A 18 14.34 10.28 4.70
N GLN A 19 14.17 11.11 3.68
CA GLN A 19 14.47 12.54 3.72
C GLN A 19 13.22 13.43 3.70
N ARG A 20 12.10 12.89 3.22
CA ARG A 20 10.84 13.59 2.97
C ARG A 20 9.68 12.69 3.41
N ASP A 21 8.56 13.31 3.73
CA ASP A 21 7.34 12.60 4.13
C ASP A 21 6.49 12.11 2.94
N GLU A 22 6.89 12.46 1.71
CA GLU A 22 6.13 12.19 0.49
C GLU A 22 7.02 11.85 -0.70
N ALA A 23 6.50 11.00 -1.60
CA ALA A 23 7.12 10.66 -2.87
C ALA A 23 6.06 10.29 -3.91
N VAL A 24 6.32 10.59 -5.18
CA VAL A 24 5.53 10.11 -6.31
C VAL A 24 6.33 9.06 -7.06
N LEU A 25 5.75 7.88 -7.22
CA LEU A 25 6.38 6.76 -7.91
C LEU A 25 5.65 6.48 -9.23
N GLU A 26 6.25 6.91 -10.33
CA GLU A 26 5.77 6.60 -11.66
C GLU A 26 6.46 5.33 -12.19
N ALA A 27 5.67 4.38 -12.67
CA ALA A 27 6.17 3.21 -13.40
C ALA A 27 5.09 2.72 -14.37
N PRO A 28 5.45 1.97 -15.42
CA PRO A 28 4.45 1.37 -16.32
C PRO A 28 3.45 0.46 -15.60
N PRO A 29 2.23 0.27 -16.14
CA PRO A 29 1.32 -0.79 -15.69
C PRO A 29 2.01 -2.16 -15.72
N GLY A 30 1.74 -3.01 -14.73
CA GLY A 30 2.39 -4.32 -14.62
C GLY A 30 3.84 -4.31 -14.13
N ALA A 31 4.43 -3.15 -13.82
CA ALA A 31 5.79 -3.05 -13.30
C ALA A 31 5.98 -3.67 -11.89
N GLY A 32 4.90 -4.00 -11.18
CA GLY A 32 4.95 -4.60 -9.84
C GLY A 32 4.81 -3.62 -8.67
N LYS A 33 4.35 -2.38 -8.91
CA LYS A 33 4.17 -1.34 -7.88
C LYS A 33 3.38 -1.85 -6.66
N THR A 34 2.15 -2.27 -6.88
CA THR A 34 1.21 -2.79 -5.89
C THR A 34 1.78 -3.94 -5.04
N THR A 35 2.61 -4.79 -5.65
CA THR A 35 3.03 -6.06 -5.03
C THR A 35 4.42 -6.01 -4.42
N ARG A 36 5.25 -5.02 -4.78
CA ARG A 36 6.62 -4.90 -4.25
C ARG A 36 6.81 -3.70 -3.33
N VAL A 37 6.20 -2.56 -3.62
CA VAL A 37 6.45 -1.31 -2.88
C VAL A 37 6.08 -1.44 -1.40
N PRO A 38 4.87 -1.94 -1.02
CA PRO A 38 4.54 -2.08 0.40
C PRO A 38 5.49 -3.02 1.16
N LEU A 39 5.93 -4.12 0.51
CA LEU A 39 6.85 -5.08 1.12
C LEU A 39 8.25 -4.49 1.29
N ALA A 40 8.73 -3.75 0.29
CA ALA A 40 10.04 -3.10 0.34
C ALA A 40 10.14 -2.05 1.45
N LEU A 41 9.03 -1.39 1.78
CA LEU A 41 8.97 -0.34 2.80
C LEU A 41 8.65 -0.87 4.21
N LEU A 42 8.20 -2.11 4.34
CA LEU A 42 7.74 -2.70 5.62
C LEU A 42 8.81 -2.73 6.72
N GLY A 43 10.08 -2.77 6.32
CA GLY A 43 11.25 -2.83 7.21
C GLY A 43 11.98 -1.50 7.39
N GLU A 44 11.46 -0.38 6.87
CA GLU A 44 12.11 0.91 7.04
C GLU A 44 12.10 1.38 8.49
N ALA A 45 13.21 1.98 8.94
CA ALA A 45 13.36 2.44 10.32
C ALA A 45 12.36 3.54 10.69
N TRP A 46 12.08 4.46 9.75
CA TRP A 46 11.11 5.55 9.94
C TRP A 46 9.67 5.04 10.06
N LEU A 47 9.37 3.85 9.55
CA LEU A 47 8.05 3.24 9.73
C LEU A 47 7.84 2.75 11.17
N ALA A 48 8.91 2.55 11.94
CA ALA A 48 8.88 2.24 13.38
C ALA A 48 7.90 1.11 13.78
N GLY A 49 7.71 0.12 12.90
CA GLY A 49 6.78 -0.99 13.13
C GLY A 49 5.30 -0.66 12.87
N GLN A 50 4.96 0.59 12.57
CA GLN A 50 3.61 1.05 12.28
C GLN A 50 3.03 0.40 11.01
N THR A 51 1.71 0.53 10.86
CA THR A 51 0.95 -0.04 9.75
C THR A 51 1.10 0.78 8.48
N ILE A 52 1.18 0.10 7.34
CA ILE A 52 1.03 0.65 6.00
C ILE A 52 -0.43 0.46 5.57
N ILE A 53 -1.09 1.55 5.17
CA ILE A 53 -2.38 1.48 4.47
C ILE A 53 -2.12 1.64 2.98
N MET A 54 -2.61 0.72 2.16
CA MET A 54 -2.58 0.85 0.70
C MET A 54 -4.00 1.01 0.18
N LEU A 55 -4.29 2.17 -0.41
CA LEU A 55 -5.55 2.45 -1.08
C LEU A 55 -5.54 1.79 -2.46
N GLU A 56 -6.49 0.88 -2.66
CA GLU A 56 -6.86 0.30 -3.95
C GLU A 56 -8.37 0.52 -4.17
N PRO A 57 -8.78 1.39 -5.10
CA PRO A 57 -10.18 1.82 -5.24
C PRO A 57 -11.13 0.68 -5.61
N ARG A 58 -10.64 -0.39 -6.25
CA ARG A 58 -11.48 -1.49 -6.73
C ARG A 58 -11.45 -2.66 -5.76
N ARG A 59 -12.60 -3.03 -5.21
CA ARG A 59 -12.75 -4.14 -4.23
C ARG A 59 -12.05 -5.44 -4.64
N LEU A 60 -12.22 -5.86 -5.90
CA LEU A 60 -11.61 -7.10 -6.39
C LEU A 60 -10.09 -6.98 -6.49
N ALA A 61 -9.58 -5.83 -6.94
CA ALA A 61 -8.16 -5.56 -6.99
C ALA A 61 -7.55 -5.46 -5.59
N ALA A 62 -8.25 -4.84 -4.63
CA ALA A 62 -7.79 -4.73 -3.24
C ALA A 62 -7.58 -6.12 -2.62
N ARG A 63 -8.54 -7.02 -2.83
CA ARG A 63 -8.44 -8.41 -2.41
C ARG A 63 -7.31 -9.15 -3.12
N ALA A 64 -7.23 -9.04 -4.46
CA ALA A 64 -6.19 -9.69 -5.24
C ALA A 64 -4.77 -9.19 -4.88
N ALA A 65 -4.62 -7.90 -4.60
CA ALA A 65 -3.39 -7.29 -4.14
C ALA A 65 -2.96 -7.86 -2.78
N ALA A 66 -3.87 -7.93 -1.81
CA ALA A 66 -3.58 -8.52 -0.50
C ALA A 66 -3.22 -10.02 -0.62
N GLU A 67 -3.95 -10.78 -1.44
CA GLU A 67 -3.65 -12.20 -1.72
C GLU A 67 -2.27 -12.36 -2.35
N ARG A 68 -1.92 -11.49 -3.32
CA ARG A 68 -0.62 -11.51 -3.98
C ARG A 68 0.52 -11.15 -3.03
N LEU A 69 0.38 -10.07 -2.27
CA LEU A 69 1.35 -9.62 -1.26
C LEU A 69 1.59 -10.70 -0.19
N ALA A 70 0.53 -11.31 0.36
CA ALA A 70 0.66 -12.41 1.31
C ALA A 70 1.38 -13.63 0.70
N SER A 71 1.06 -13.96 -0.56
CA SER A 71 1.73 -15.06 -1.27
C SER A 71 3.23 -14.83 -1.46
N GLU A 72 3.66 -13.58 -1.66
CA GLU A 72 5.09 -13.25 -1.78
C GLU A 72 5.84 -13.44 -0.46
N LEU A 73 5.15 -13.35 0.68
CA LEU A 73 5.68 -13.66 2.00
C LEU A 73 5.54 -15.15 2.38
N GLY A 74 4.84 -15.95 1.58
CA GLY A 74 4.52 -17.34 1.92
C GLY A 74 3.49 -17.48 3.05
N GLU A 75 2.71 -16.43 3.31
CA GLU A 75 1.74 -16.36 4.40
C GLU A 75 0.29 -16.39 3.90
N ARG A 76 -0.66 -16.57 4.82
CA ARG A 76 -2.08 -16.38 4.53
C ARG A 76 -2.49 -14.92 4.69
N VAL A 77 -3.47 -14.48 3.91
CA VAL A 77 -4.11 -13.17 4.12
C VAL A 77 -4.71 -13.11 5.53
N GLY A 78 -4.45 -12.02 6.25
CA GLY A 78 -4.79 -11.82 7.66
C GLY A 78 -3.61 -12.03 8.61
N GLU A 79 -2.45 -12.49 8.10
CA GLU A 79 -1.18 -12.46 8.83
C GLU A 79 -0.52 -11.09 8.69
N THR A 80 0.68 -10.98 8.10
CA THR A 80 1.36 -9.68 7.91
C THR A 80 0.58 -8.76 6.97
N VAL A 81 -0.09 -9.33 5.98
CA VAL A 81 -0.87 -8.61 4.97
C VAL A 81 -2.35 -8.97 5.09
N GLY A 82 -3.20 -7.97 5.09
CA GLY A 82 -4.65 -8.12 5.11
C GLY A 82 -5.37 -7.12 4.22
N TYR A 83 -6.69 -7.22 4.16
CA TYR A 83 -7.52 -6.24 3.48
C TYR A 83 -8.78 -5.90 4.27
N ARG A 84 -9.32 -4.70 4.02
CA ARG A 84 -10.65 -4.28 4.44
C ARG A 84 -11.39 -3.65 3.28
N ILE A 85 -12.51 -4.26 2.90
CA ILE A 85 -13.42 -3.76 1.87
C ILE A 85 -14.84 -3.76 2.43
N ARG A 86 -15.77 -3.10 1.73
CA ARG A 86 -17.17 -3.11 2.15
C ARG A 86 -17.69 -4.56 2.22
N LEU A 87 -18.25 -4.93 3.38
CA LEU A 87 -18.81 -6.25 3.71
C LEU A 87 -17.82 -7.42 3.79
N ASP A 88 -16.50 -7.20 3.68
CA ASP A 88 -15.52 -8.27 3.78
C ASP A 88 -14.17 -7.75 4.32
N SER A 89 -13.57 -8.48 5.25
CA SER A 89 -12.35 -8.08 5.94
C SER A 89 -11.55 -9.32 6.34
N LYS A 90 -10.26 -9.32 6.02
CA LYS A 90 -9.29 -10.32 6.47
C LYS A 90 -8.05 -9.64 7.00
N VAL A 91 -8.05 -9.38 8.29
CA VAL A 91 -6.99 -8.72 9.04
C VAL A 91 -6.88 -9.40 10.40
N GLY A 92 -5.67 -9.47 10.94
CA GLY A 92 -5.38 -10.04 12.25
C GLY A 92 -4.54 -9.10 13.11
N PRO A 93 -4.21 -9.51 14.35
CA PRO A 93 -3.43 -8.69 15.28
C PRO A 93 -1.99 -8.45 14.82
N ARG A 94 -1.49 -9.23 13.84
CA ARG A 94 -0.14 -9.09 13.27
C ARG A 94 -0.14 -8.37 11.91
N THR A 95 -1.30 -7.94 11.42
CA THR A 95 -1.38 -7.27 10.12
C THR A 95 -0.71 -5.91 10.18
N ARG A 96 0.28 -5.73 9.32
CA ARG A 96 1.05 -4.49 9.15
C ARG A 96 0.86 -3.84 7.79
N ILE A 97 0.32 -4.56 6.81
CA ILE A 97 -0.11 -3.99 5.53
C ILE A 97 -1.60 -4.21 5.38
N GLU A 98 -2.38 -3.13 5.35
CA GLU A 98 -3.81 -3.15 5.15
C GLU A 98 -4.16 -2.58 3.77
N VAL A 99 -4.62 -3.45 2.86
CA VAL A 99 -5.17 -3.00 1.57
C VAL A 99 -6.63 -2.60 1.76
N VAL A 100 -6.98 -1.36 1.45
CA VAL A 100 -8.31 -0.81 1.72
C VAL A 100 -8.91 -0.15 0.50
N THR A 101 -10.23 -0.15 0.41
CA THR A 101 -10.96 0.67 -0.57
C THR A 101 -11.19 2.08 -0.05
N GLU A 102 -11.46 3.02 -0.97
CA GLU A 102 -11.65 4.45 -0.69
C GLU A 102 -12.65 4.71 0.43
N GLY A 103 -13.84 4.10 0.38
CA GLY A 103 -14.85 4.29 1.42
C GLY A 103 -14.42 3.80 2.81
N ILE A 104 -13.52 2.82 2.88
CA ILE A 104 -12.97 2.33 4.16
C ILE A 104 -11.93 3.33 4.70
N LEU A 105 -11.04 3.83 3.84
CA LEU A 105 -10.04 4.84 4.23
C LEU A 105 -10.71 6.16 4.63
N ALA A 106 -11.68 6.64 3.85
CA ALA A 106 -12.41 7.87 4.13
C ALA A 106 -13.14 7.80 5.48
N ARG A 107 -13.79 6.67 5.78
CA ARG A 107 -14.41 6.45 7.10
C ARG A 107 -13.38 6.44 8.22
N ARG A 108 -12.24 5.76 8.03
CA ARG A 108 -11.17 5.71 9.03
C ARG A 108 -10.62 7.11 9.34
N LEU A 109 -10.44 7.95 8.32
CA LEU A 109 -10.03 9.35 8.48
C LEU A 109 -11.09 10.24 9.15
N GLN A 110 -12.38 9.96 8.94
CA GLN A 110 -13.45 10.66 9.64
C GLN A 110 -13.50 10.29 11.13
N ASP A 111 -13.30 9.01 11.44
CA ASP A 111 -13.31 8.49 12.80
C ASP A 111 -12.01 8.86 13.56
N ASP A 112 -10.86 8.82 12.89
CA ASP A 112 -9.53 9.16 13.39
C ASP A 112 -8.73 9.95 12.32
N PRO A 113 -8.77 11.29 12.35
CA PRO A 113 -8.04 12.14 11.41
C PRO A 113 -6.52 12.05 11.51
N ALA A 114 -5.98 11.59 12.65
CA ALA A 114 -4.53 11.46 12.86
C ALA A 114 -3.98 10.13 12.33
N LEU A 115 -4.85 9.15 12.05
CA LEU A 115 -4.48 7.78 11.70
C LEU A 115 -3.47 7.19 12.68
N GLU A 116 -3.78 7.22 13.98
CA GLU A 116 -2.89 6.73 15.02
C GLU A 116 -2.44 5.27 14.72
N GLY A 117 -1.13 5.03 14.83
CA GLY A 117 -0.53 3.73 14.53
C GLY A 117 -0.31 3.43 13.03
N VAL A 118 -0.66 4.34 12.13
CA VAL A 118 -0.31 4.26 10.69
C VAL A 118 0.94 5.10 10.45
N GLY A 119 1.95 4.52 9.77
CA GLY A 119 3.20 5.22 9.44
C GLY A 119 3.36 5.52 7.96
N LEU A 120 2.52 4.94 7.10
CA LEU A 120 2.53 5.20 5.66
C LEU A 120 1.15 4.97 5.04
N VAL A 121 0.76 5.87 4.14
CA VAL A 121 -0.38 5.68 3.25
C VAL A 121 0.12 5.65 1.80
N ILE A 122 -0.23 4.61 1.06
CA ILE A 122 0.11 4.42 -0.35
C ILE A 122 -1.17 4.56 -1.18
N PHE A 123 -1.12 5.39 -2.22
CA PHE A 123 -2.19 5.52 -3.21
C PHE A 123 -1.78 4.78 -4.49
N ASP A 124 -2.28 3.57 -4.72
CA ASP A 124 -1.77 2.68 -5.78
C ASP A 124 -2.25 3.07 -7.19
N GLU A 125 -3.55 3.37 -7.35
CA GLU A 125 -4.13 3.82 -8.63
C GLU A 125 -4.28 5.35 -8.71
N PHE A 126 -3.21 6.12 -8.48
CA PHE A 126 -3.24 7.55 -8.78
C PHE A 126 -2.87 7.81 -10.25
N HIS A 127 -3.89 8.03 -11.09
CA HIS A 127 -3.68 8.50 -12.45
C HIS A 127 -3.90 10.02 -12.44
N VAL A 128 -2.86 10.79 -12.77
CA VAL A 128 -3.02 12.22 -13.01
C VAL A 128 -3.97 12.36 -14.19
N LEU A 129 -5.23 12.72 -13.91
CA LEU A 129 -6.14 13.12 -14.97
C LEU A 129 -5.48 14.31 -15.67
N PRO A 130 -5.35 14.32 -17.00
CA PRO A 130 -4.86 15.50 -17.70
C PRO A 130 -5.76 16.66 -17.28
N PHE A 131 -5.15 17.65 -16.65
CA PHE A 131 -5.80 18.93 -16.39
C PHE A 131 -6.16 19.48 -17.77
N ALA A 132 -7.42 19.31 -18.18
CA ALA A 132 -7.93 19.99 -19.36
C ALA A 132 -8.31 21.40 -18.88
N PRO A 133 -7.54 22.45 -19.19
CA PRO A 133 -8.02 23.81 -18.97
C PRO A 133 -9.32 23.97 -19.77
N LYS A 134 -10.39 24.44 -19.11
CA LYS A 134 -11.56 24.96 -19.81
C LYS A 134 -11.21 26.28 -20.47
#